data_AF-A0A4Y2PF25-F1
#
_entry.id   AF-A0A4Y2PF25-F1
#
_cell.length_a   1.000
_cell.length_b   1.000
_cell.length_c   1.000
_cell.angle_alpha   90.00
_cell.angle_beta   90.00
_cell.angle_gamma   90.00
#
_symmetry.space_group_name_H-M   'P 1'
#
loop_
_entity.id
_entity.type
_entity.pdbx_description
1 polymer ?
#
loop_
_entity_poly.entity_id
_entity_poly.type
_entity_poly.pdbx_seq_one_letter_code
_entity_poly.pdbx_strand_id
1 'polypeptide(L)'
;MIAKYPQKIKVAVLPFGDLMRINTSVEGKMEFSGVEGEILNVLLESLGLQYDFVIPKDLQWGRLEKDGNWSGMVGMIQRDEADLAFSYLSMTEERSRVIGYSKPYMFEEHTFISQMPSNRRFTLTFLYPFDFSTWICLFLTLVLMSTLLAICKSGIQSLGNQFFRLFASLMTQALNTDSGSRKYNMLVAFWLLFAQVIVLSYSSTLLSFLIQPLKEAPIRNFNELSRAVQRGNYQANFTNFSLSFLLNSNLDHFLKLGKIVSSNNWIANTSALSSETVIKPNFFLALNKNLAKSYF
;
A
#
# COMPACT_ATOMS: atom_id res chain seq x y z
N MET A 1 -25.05 13.70 -44.13
CA MET A 1 -24.31 14.96 -43.91
C MET A 1 -22.85 14.62 -43.80
N ILE A 2 -22.01 15.07 -44.73
CA ILE A 2 -20.55 14.90 -44.65
C ILE A 2 -20.07 15.93 -43.61
N ALA A 3 -19.51 15.47 -42.49
CA ALA A 3 -18.95 16.36 -41.49
C ALA A 3 -17.84 17.20 -42.13
N LYS A 4 -18.01 18.52 -42.18
CA LYS A 4 -16.95 19.44 -42.59
C LYS A 4 -15.98 19.56 -41.41
N TYR A 5 -14.83 18.88 -41.50
CA TYR A 5 -13.75 19.08 -40.56
C TYR A 5 -13.10 20.46 -40.78
N PRO A 6 -12.76 21.20 -39.71
CA PRO A 6 -12.03 22.45 -39.83
C PRO A 6 -10.66 22.21 -40.48
N GLN A 7 -10.24 23.09 -41.39
CA GLN A 7 -8.92 22.99 -42.04
C GLN A 7 -7.76 23.30 -41.09
N LYS A 8 -8.05 24.08 -40.04
CA LYS A 8 -7.10 24.46 -39.00
C LYS A 8 -7.74 24.33 -37.62
N ILE A 9 -7.03 23.72 -36.66
CA ILE A 9 -7.49 23.55 -35.29
C ILE A 9 -6.53 24.22 -34.29
N LYS A 10 -7.06 24.71 -33.17
CA LYS A 10 -6.28 25.15 -32.02
C LYS A 10 -6.20 24.06 -30.97
N VAL A 11 -4.99 23.69 -30.57
CA VAL A 11 -4.74 22.63 -29.60
C VAL A 11 -4.18 23.23 -28.32
N ALA A 12 -4.97 23.18 -27.25
CA ALA A 12 -4.54 23.51 -25.89
C ALA A 12 -3.65 22.39 -25.34
N VAL A 13 -2.44 22.75 -24.90
CA VAL A 13 -1.44 21.81 -24.38
C VAL A 13 -0.87 22.34 -23.06
N LEU A 14 -0.51 21.43 -22.15
CA LEU A 14 0.07 21.79 -20.86
C LEU A 14 1.30 20.92 -20.59
N PRO A 15 2.47 21.51 -20.30
CA PRO A 15 3.66 20.74 -19.96
C PRO A 15 3.45 20.01 -18.62
N PHE A 16 3.83 18.74 -18.57
CA PHE A 16 3.70 17.92 -17.36
C PHE A 16 4.83 16.92 -17.22
N GLY A 17 5.79 17.26 -16.34
CA GLY A 17 6.96 16.43 -16.04
C GLY A 17 7.65 15.91 -17.30
N ASP A 18 7.88 14.61 -17.34
CA ASP A 18 8.49 13.92 -18.49
C ASP A 18 7.45 13.37 -19.48
N LEU A 19 6.16 13.50 -19.18
CA LEU A 19 5.08 13.02 -20.04
C LEU A 19 4.86 13.96 -21.23
N MET A 20 4.79 15.27 -20.96
CA MET A 20 4.64 16.29 -21.99
C MET A 20 5.66 17.41 -21.76
N ARG A 21 6.70 17.43 -22.60
CA ARG A 21 7.71 18.48 -22.63
C ARG A 21 7.49 19.33 -23.87
N ILE A 22 7.49 20.65 -23.68
CA ILE A 22 7.28 21.62 -24.75
C ILE A 22 8.56 22.44 -24.87
N ASN A 23 9.25 22.27 -25.99
CA ASN A 23 10.42 23.07 -26.35
C ASN A 23 10.02 24.05 -27.46
N THR A 24 10.73 25.17 -27.56
CA THR A 24 10.54 26.10 -28.67
C THR A 24 11.74 25.96 -29.60
N SER A 25 11.47 25.60 -30.85
CA SER A 25 12.46 25.54 -31.91
C SER A 25 13.05 26.91 -32.21
N VAL A 26 14.20 26.96 -32.87
CA VAL A 26 14.87 28.21 -33.27
C VAL A 26 13.97 29.05 -34.20
N GLU A 27 13.06 28.40 -34.93
CA GLU A 27 12.06 29.04 -35.80
C GLU A 27 10.79 29.53 -35.05
N GLY A 28 10.72 29.38 -33.72
CA GLY A 28 9.55 29.75 -32.92
C GLY A 28 8.39 28.75 -32.94
N LYS A 29 8.58 27.57 -33.55
CA LYS A 29 7.60 26.47 -33.50
C LYS A 29 7.71 25.71 -32.18
N MET A 30 6.57 25.32 -31.61
CA MET A 30 6.54 24.42 -30.46
C MET A 30 6.84 22.99 -30.90
N GLU A 31 7.85 22.40 -30.28
CA GLU A 31 8.23 21.00 -30.44
C GLU A 31 7.85 20.23 -29.17
N PHE A 32 7.14 19.12 -29.36
CA PHE A 32 6.66 18.27 -28.28
C PHE A 32 7.53 17.03 -28.16
N SER A 33 7.90 16.69 -26.93
CA SER A 33 8.63 15.47 -26.60
C SER A 33 8.08 14.85 -25.32
N GLY A 34 8.50 13.62 -25.02
CA GLY A 34 7.92 12.81 -23.95
C GLY A 34 6.78 11.93 -24.48
N VAL A 35 6.28 11.03 -23.63
CA VAL A 35 5.33 9.99 -24.06
C VAL A 35 4.05 10.59 -24.66
N GLU A 36 3.47 11.61 -24.04
CA GLU A 36 2.28 12.28 -24.56
C GLU A 36 2.59 13.21 -25.73
N GLY A 37 3.79 13.80 -25.76
CA GLY A 37 4.25 14.59 -26.91
C GLY A 37 4.31 13.77 -28.19
N GLU A 38 4.90 12.57 -28.13
CA GLU A 38 4.96 11.65 -29.27
C GLU A 38 3.56 11.17 -29.70
N ILE A 39 2.67 10.87 -28.74
CA ILE A 39 1.28 10.51 -29.06
C ILE A 39 0.57 11.66 -29.78
N LEU A 40 0.78 12.90 -29.33
CA LEU A 40 0.21 14.08 -29.96
C LEU A 40 0.75 14.27 -31.38
N ASN A 41 2.06 14.09 -31.59
CA ASN A 41 2.68 14.17 -32.92
C ASN A 41 2.06 13.15 -33.88
N VAL A 42 1.98 11.88 -33.47
CA VAL A 42 1.36 10.81 -34.29
C VAL A 42 -0.12 11.09 -34.57
N LEU A 43 -0.85 11.61 -33.57
CA LEU A 43 -2.26 11.98 -33.74
C LEU A 43 -2.42 13.08 -34.79
N LEU A 44 -1.62 14.15 -34.71
CA LEU A 44 -1.69 15.27 -35.63
C LEU A 44 -1.26 14.90 -37.05
N GLU A 45 -0.21 14.09 -37.19
CA GLU A 45 0.22 13.51 -38.48
C GLU A 45 -0.90 12.68 -39.11
N SER A 46 -1.60 11.86 -38.32
CA SER A 46 -2.70 11.03 -38.82
C SER A 46 -3.94 11.83 -39.21
N LEU A 47 -4.18 12.99 -38.57
CA LEU A 47 -5.30 13.87 -38.88
C LEU A 47 -5.06 14.69 -40.15
N GLY A 48 -3.80 15.01 -40.48
CA GLY A 48 -3.45 15.78 -41.67
C GLY A 48 -4.02 17.21 -41.70
N LEU A 49 -4.36 17.77 -40.53
CA LEU A 49 -4.93 19.11 -40.37
C LEU A 49 -3.83 20.14 -40.07
N GLN A 50 -4.07 21.41 -40.37
CA GLN A 50 -3.22 22.48 -39.83
C GLN A 50 -3.54 22.69 -38.35
N TYR A 51 -2.55 22.99 -37.53
CA TYR A 51 -2.74 23.19 -36.10
C TYR A 51 -1.95 24.38 -35.56
N ASP A 52 -2.54 25.09 -34.62
CA ASP A 52 -1.86 26.06 -33.75
C ASP A 52 -1.93 25.56 -32.31
N PHE A 53 -0.84 25.66 -31.57
CA PHE A 53 -0.83 25.31 -30.15
C PHE A 53 -1.04 26.54 -29.27
N VAL A 54 -1.71 26.34 -28.14
CA VAL A 54 -1.92 27.38 -27.13
C VAL A 54 -1.69 26.78 -25.75
N ILE A 55 -0.95 27.50 -24.90
CA ILE A 55 -0.75 27.10 -23.50
C ILE A 55 -1.67 27.97 -22.63
N PRO A 56 -2.43 27.39 -21.69
CA PRO A 56 -3.27 28.16 -20.79
C PRO A 56 -2.43 29.11 -19.92
N LYS A 57 -2.88 30.35 -19.75
CA LYS A 57 -2.15 31.39 -18.99
C LYS A 57 -1.93 31.04 -17.52
N ASP A 58 -2.85 30.28 -16.93
CA ASP A 58 -2.81 29.86 -15.52
C ASP A 58 -2.01 28.57 -15.31
N LEU A 59 -1.54 27.92 -16.39
CA LEU A 59 -0.84 26.64 -16.37
C LEU A 59 -1.62 25.55 -15.62
N GLN A 60 -2.95 25.56 -15.68
CA GLN A 60 -3.81 24.55 -15.05
C GLN A 60 -4.53 23.68 -16.10
N TRP A 61 -4.85 22.45 -15.71
CA TRP A 61 -5.78 21.62 -16.49
C TRP A 61 -7.19 22.20 -16.53
N GLY A 62 -7.62 22.77 -15.41
CA GLY A 62 -8.92 23.41 -15.26
C GLY A 62 -9.63 22.98 -13.99
N ARG A 63 -10.05 23.99 -13.23
CA ARG A 63 -10.82 23.88 -12.00
C ARG A 63 -12.14 24.59 -12.18
N LEU A 64 -13.20 24.01 -11.62
CA LEU A 64 -14.50 24.68 -11.53
C LEU A 64 -14.41 25.84 -10.54
N GLU A 65 -14.72 27.04 -11.01
CA GLU A 65 -14.79 28.26 -10.23
C GLU A 65 -16.21 28.46 -9.65
N LYS A 66 -16.34 29.39 -8.70
CA LYS A 66 -17.61 29.61 -7.97
C LYS A 66 -18.72 30.18 -8.85
N ASP A 67 -18.34 30.83 -9.94
CA ASP A 67 -19.24 31.40 -10.95
C ASP A 67 -19.76 30.34 -11.94
N GLY A 68 -19.28 29.09 -11.84
CA GLY A 68 -19.63 27.99 -12.74
C GLY A 68 -18.76 27.90 -13.99
N ASN A 69 -17.78 28.80 -14.15
CA ASN A 69 -16.83 28.75 -15.25
C ASN A 69 -15.65 27.82 -14.91
N TRP A 70 -14.99 27.31 -15.95
CA TRP A 70 -13.77 26.54 -15.80
C TRP A 70 -12.54 27.39 -16.12
N SER A 71 -11.49 27.20 -15.32
CA SER A 71 -10.15 27.72 -15.60
C SER A 71 -9.36 26.76 -16.53
N GLY A 72 -8.11 27.09 -16.86
CA GLY A 72 -7.18 26.17 -17.53
C GLY A 72 -7.62 25.68 -18.90
N MET A 73 -7.06 24.54 -19.32
CA MET A 73 -7.38 23.92 -20.63
C MET A 73 -8.88 23.61 -20.78
N VAL A 74 -9.54 23.09 -19.73
CA VAL A 74 -11.00 22.83 -19.77
C VAL A 74 -11.78 24.12 -20.03
N GLY A 75 -11.39 25.22 -19.39
CA GLY A 75 -11.97 26.54 -19.61
C GLY A 75 -11.78 27.07 -21.02
N MET A 76 -10.61 26.84 -21.61
CA MET A 76 -10.34 27.25 -23.00
C MET A 76 -11.27 26.55 -23.99
N ILE A 77 -11.54 25.25 -23.80
CA ILE A 77 -12.52 24.53 -24.63
C ILE A 77 -13.93 25.06 -24.36
N GLN A 78 -14.30 25.30 -23.10
CA GLN A 78 -15.63 25.83 -22.74
C GLN A 78 -15.92 27.20 -23.40
N ARG A 79 -14.90 28.04 -23.58
CA ARG A 79 -15.00 29.38 -24.17
C ARG A 79 -14.70 29.44 -25.67
N ASP A 80 -14.60 28.30 -26.35
CA ASP A 80 -14.22 28.19 -27.77
C ASP A 80 -12.88 28.88 -28.11
N GLU A 81 -11.96 28.94 -27.14
CA GLU A 81 -10.60 29.49 -27.32
C GLU A 81 -9.65 28.46 -27.95
N ALA A 82 -9.96 27.17 -27.79
CA ALA A 82 -9.27 26.02 -28.40
C ALA A 82 -10.28 24.94 -28.82
N ASP A 83 -9.93 24.17 -29.86
CA ASP A 83 -10.78 23.11 -30.42
C ASP A 83 -10.48 21.73 -29.82
N LEU A 84 -9.24 21.52 -29.37
CA LEU A 84 -8.75 20.28 -28.76
C LEU A 84 -7.92 20.60 -27.52
N ALA A 85 -8.08 19.83 -26.44
CA ALA A 85 -7.16 19.86 -25.30
C ALA A 85 -6.44 18.52 -25.22
N PHE A 86 -5.11 18.54 -25.22
CA PHE A 86 -4.29 17.32 -25.15
C PHE A 86 -3.16 17.47 -24.14
N SER A 87 -3.24 16.69 -23.08
CA SER A 87 -2.29 16.59 -21.96
C SER A 87 -2.80 15.47 -21.04
N TYR A 88 -2.11 15.26 -19.92
CA TYR A 88 -2.45 14.38 -18.81
C TYR A 88 -3.74 14.79 -18.08
N LEU A 89 -4.87 14.75 -18.80
CA LEU A 89 -6.17 15.24 -18.36
C LEU A 89 -7.08 14.07 -17.96
N SER A 90 -7.33 13.93 -16.66
CA SER A 90 -8.27 12.92 -16.17
C SER A 90 -9.72 13.23 -16.57
N MET A 91 -10.45 12.20 -16.97
CA MET A 91 -11.89 12.23 -17.25
C MET A 91 -12.67 12.27 -15.93
N THR A 92 -13.52 13.29 -15.75
CA THR A 92 -14.41 13.41 -14.59
C THR A 92 -15.82 13.76 -15.03
N GLU A 93 -16.82 13.38 -14.23
CA GLU A 93 -18.22 13.69 -14.55
C GLU A 93 -18.45 15.21 -14.69
N GLU A 94 -17.87 16.00 -13.78
CA GLU A 94 -17.99 17.46 -13.78
C GLU A 94 -17.44 18.08 -15.08
N ARG A 95 -16.30 17.59 -15.58
CA ARG A 95 -15.71 18.07 -16.84
C ARG A 95 -16.50 17.59 -18.06
N SER A 96 -17.01 16.36 -18.04
CA SER A 96 -17.82 15.80 -19.14
C SER A 96 -19.14 16.56 -19.40
N ARG A 97 -19.58 17.42 -18.47
CA ARG A 97 -20.74 18.29 -18.67
C ARG A 97 -20.44 19.49 -19.58
N VAL A 98 -19.17 19.86 -19.73
CA VAL A 98 -18.75 21.05 -20.50
C VAL A 98 -17.83 20.70 -21.68
N ILE A 99 -17.16 19.55 -21.66
CA ILE A 99 -16.28 19.10 -22.73
C ILE A 99 -16.56 17.65 -23.13
N GLY A 100 -16.32 17.32 -24.40
CA GLY A 100 -16.35 15.93 -24.89
C GLY A 100 -14.99 15.25 -24.72
N TYR A 101 -14.99 14.00 -24.25
CA TYR A 101 -13.79 13.16 -24.16
C TYR A 101 -13.71 12.15 -25.31
N SER A 102 -12.48 11.88 -25.76
CA SER A 102 -12.18 10.71 -26.59
C SER A 102 -12.18 9.43 -25.74
N LYS A 103 -11.83 8.30 -26.36
CA LYS A 103 -11.59 7.07 -25.60
C LYS A 103 -10.32 7.23 -24.76
N PRO A 104 -10.34 6.82 -23.47
CA PRO A 104 -9.15 6.88 -22.64
C PRO A 104 -8.03 6.02 -23.24
N TYR A 105 -6.83 6.59 -23.36
CA TYR A 105 -5.64 5.87 -23.83
C TYR A 105 -4.85 5.24 -22.68
N MET A 106 -5.09 5.66 -21.44
CA MET A 106 -4.42 5.13 -20.24
C MET A 106 -5.40 5.07 -19.06
N PHE A 107 -5.21 4.07 -18.20
CA PHE A 107 -5.89 3.96 -16.91
C PHE A 107 -4.89 4.13 -15.78
N GLU A 108 -5.29 4.88 -14.76
CA GLU A 108 -4.45 5.22 -13.63
C GLU A 108 -5.07 4.76 -12.32
N GLU A 109 -4.25 4.08 -11.52
CA GLU A 109 -4.62 3.67 -10.18
C GLU A 109 -4.01 4.63 -9.18
N HIS A 110 -4.80 5.04 -8.19
CA HIS A 110 -4.31 5.79 -7.04
C HIS A 110 -3.96 4.83 -5.91
N THR A 111 -2.78 5.03 -5.32
CA THR A 111 -2.28 4.29 -4.16
C THR A 111 -1.80 5.26 -3.10
N PHE A 112 -1.33 4.75 -1.98
CA PHE A 112 -0.55 5.52 -1.04
C PHE A 112 0.82 4.88 -0.81
N ILE A 113 1.77 5.70 -0.38
CA ILE A 113 3.08 5.29 0.09
C ILE A 113 3.23 5.68 1.55
N SER A 114 4.01 4.89 2.28
CA SER A 114 4.38 5.14 3.67
C SER A 114 5.80 4.68 3.91
N GLN A 115 6.37 5.08 5.04
CA GLN A 115 7.61 4.48 5.51
C GLN A 115 7.42 2.97 5.72
N MET A 116 8.48 2.21 5.46
CA MET A 116 8.51 0.78 5.81
C MET A 116 8.29 0.62 7.33
N PRO A 117 7.42 -0.29 7.78
CA PRO A 117 7.19 -0.50 9.20
C PRO A 117 8.47 -0.85 9.95
N SER A 118 8.59 -0.35 11.17
CA SER A 118 9.70 -0.70 12.05
C SER A 118 9.65 -2.17 12.47
N ASN A 119 10.81 -2.68 12.87
CA ASN A 119 10.92 -3.97 13.53
C ASN A 119 10.11 -3.94 14.83
N ARG A 120 9.32 -4.99 15.06
CA ARG A 120 8.45 -5.11 16.21
C ARG A 120 9.29 -5.21 17.48
N ARG A 121 9.25 -4.18 18.33
CA ARG A 121 9.96 -4.16 19.61
C ARG A 121 9.10 -4.82 20.68
N PHE A 122 9.12 -6.14 20.76
CA PHE A 122 8.35 -6.86 21.79
C PHE A 122 9.26 -7.61 22.77
N THR A 123 9.02 -7.39 24.07
CA THR A 123 9.80 -7.99 25.16
C THR A 123 9.54 -9.49 25.34
N LEU A 124 8.42 -10.02 24.83
CA LEU A 124 8.10 -11.46 24.84
C LEU A 124 8.35 -12.11 23.48
N THR A 125 9.37 -11.68 22.74
CA THR A 125 9.70 -12.26 21.42
C THR A 125 9.93 -13.78 21.48
N PHE A 126 10.40 -14.29 22.63
CA PHE A 126 10.59 -15.71 22.88
C PHE A 126 9.31 -16.56 22.86
N LEU A 127 8.11 -15.97 22.97
CA LEU A 127 6.85 -16.74 22.88
C LEU A 127 6.35 -16.94 21.44
N TYR A 128 6.84 -16.15 20.48
CA TYR A 128 6.38 -16.20 19.08
C TYR A 128 6.76 -17.46 18.27
N PRO A 129 7.81 -18.24 18.59
CA PRO A 129 8.13 -19.42 17.79
C PRO A 129 6.99 -20.42 17.67
N PHE A 130 6.06 -20.43 18.64
CA PHE A 130 4.85 -21.24 18.60
C PHE A 130 3.61 -20.37 18.82
N ASP A 131 2.54 -20.70 18.08
CA ASP A 131 1.22 -20.11 18.30
C ASP A 131 0.67 -20.49 19.67
N PHE A 132 -0.26 -19.68 20.19
CA PHE A 132 -0.93 -19.93 21.47
C PHE A 132 -1.59 -21.31 21.53
N SER A 133 -2.20 -21.77 20.43
CA SER A 133 -2.77 -23.11 20.33
C SER A 133 -1.72 -24.21 20.50
N THR A 134 -0.52 -24.03 19.93
CA THR A 134 0.59 -24.99 20.05
C THR A 134 1.13 -25.04 21.47
N TRP A 135 1.21 -23.89 22.17
CA TRP A 135 1.56 -23.84 23.59
C TRP A 135 0.56 -24.63 24.45
N ILE A 136 -0.74 -24.50 24.18
CA ILE A 136 -1.78 -25.28 24.86
C ILE A 136 -1.61 -26.76 24.56
N CYS A 137 -1.41 -27.13 23.29
CA CYS A 137 -1.18 -28.53 22.90
C CYS A 137 0.04 -29.12 23.62
N LEU A 138 1.16 -28.39 23.71
CA LEU A 138 2.35 -28.82 24.45
C LEU A 138 2.08 -29.03 25.95
N PHE A 139 1.29 -28.15 26.57
CA PHE A 139 0.90 -28.33 27.96
C PHE A 139 0.02 -29.57 28.15
N LEU A 140 -0.97 -29.78 27.26
CA LEU A 140 -1.86 -30.93 27.32
C LEU A 140 -1.12 -32.25 27.06
N THR A 141 -0.19 -32.29 26.10
CA THR A 141 0.62 -33.49 25.83
C THR A 141 1.55 -33.81 26.99
N LEU A 142 2.10 -32.80 27.66
CA LEU A 142 2.89 -32.97 28.88
C LEU A 142 2.08 -33.59 30.01
N VAL A 143 0.86 -33.09 30.27
CA VAL A 143 -0.05 -33.67 31.27
C VAL A 143 -0.43 -35.10 30.90
N LEU A 144 -0.82 -35.34 29.64
CA LEU A 144 -1.18 -36.67 29.14
C LEU A 144 -0.05 -37.67 29.32
N MET A 145 1.18 -37.34 28.89
CA MET A 145 2.32 -38.22 29.00
C MET A 145 2.73 -38.47 30.46
N SER A 146 2.56 -37.48 31.33
CA SER A 146 2.76 -37.64 32.77
C SER A 146 1.81 -38.68 33.36
N THR A 147 0.53 -38.64 32.97
CA THR A 147 -0.47 -39.63 33.42
C THR A 147 -0.18 -41.02 32.87
N LEU A 148 0.18 -41.15 31.59
CA LEU A 148 0.51 -42.44 30.97
C LEU A 148 1.71 -43.12 31.63
N LEU A 149 2.76 -42.35 31.94
CA LEU A 149 3.93 -42.88 32.65
C LEU A 149 3.61 -43.27 34.10
N ALA A 150 2.78 -42.49 34.79
CA ALA A 150 2.33 -42.80 36.15
C ALA A 150 1.51 -44.09 36.21
N ILE A 151 0.65 -44.35 35.21
CA ILE A 151 -0.09 -45.62 35.11
C ILE A 151 0.86 -46.79 34.81
N CYS A 152 1.83 -46.60 33.92
CA CYS A 152 2.76 -47.67 33.50
C CYS A 152 3.77 -48.08 34.58
N LYS A 153 4.13 -47.16 35.49
CA LYS A 153 4.98 -47.44 36.64
C LYS A 153 4.04 -47.70 37.82
N SER A 154 3.63 -48.95 38.02
CA SER A 154 2.69 -49.42 39.04
C SER A 154 3.14 -49.13 40.48
N GLY A 155 3.14 -47.86 40.86
CA GLY A 155 3.60 -47.37 42.16
C GLY A 155 3.11 -45.95 42.38
N ILE A 156 2.91 -45.59 43.64
CA ILE A 156 2.45 -44.26 44.07
C ILE A 156 3.62 -43.26 43.92
N GLN A 157 3.97 -42.89 42.68
CA GLN A 157 4.71 -41.66 42.46
C GLN A 157 3.70 -40.54 42.19
N SER A 158 3.83 -39.43 42.92
CA SER A 158 2.97 -38.26 42.75
C SER A 158 3.01 -37.80 41.28
N LEU A 159 1.85 -37.62 40.65
CA LEU A 159 1.70 -37.12 39.28
C LEU A 159 2.54 -35.86 39.02
N GLY A 160 2.61 -34.95 40.00
CA GLY A 160 3.43 -33.75 39.92
C GLY A 160 4.93 -34.03 39.71
N ASN A 161 5.49 -35.04 40.36
CA ASN A 161 6.91 -35.41 40.19
C ASN A 161 7.18 -35.93 38.77
N GLN A 162 6.27 -36.72 38.20
CA GLN A 162 6.38 -37.17 36.80
C GLN A 162 6.25 -36.00 35.82
N PHE A 163 5.30 -35.10 36.07
CA PHE A 163 5.14 -33.86 35.29
C PHE A 163 6.41 -33.01 35.29
N PHE A 164 6.99 -32.71 36.45
CA PHE A 164 8.19 -31.89 36.54
C PHE A 164 9.42 -32.58 35.93
N ARG A 165 9.52 -33.93 36.01
CA ARG A 165 10.58 -34.68 35.33
C ARG A 165 10.47 -34.53 33.81
N LEU A 166 9.28 -34.75 33.24
CA LEU A 166 9.07 -34.59 31.80
C LEU A 166 9.26 -33.13 31.36
N PHE A 167 8.82 -32.18 32.17
CA PHE A 167 9.09 -30.76 31.92
C PHE A 167 10.59 -30.44 31.92
N ALA A 168 11.36 -31.00 32.85
CA ALA A 168 12.81 -30.84 32.88
C ALA A 168 13.48 -31.40 31.62
N SER A 169 12.96 -32.50 31.05
CA SER A 169 13.47 -33.03 29.78
C SER A 169 13.20 -32.15 28.57
N LEU A 170 12.09 -31.39 28.56
CA LEU A 170 11.85 -30.35 27.55
C LEU A 170 12.84 -29.19 27.70
N MET A 171 13.35 -28.97 28.92
CA MET A 171 14.46 -28.04 29.19
C MET A 171 15.83 -28.67 28.96
N THR A 172 15.90 -29.77 28.19
CA THR A 172 17.12 -30.52 27.85
C THR A 172 17.87 -31.11 29.07
N GLN A 173 17.20 -31.23 30.22
CA GLN A 173 17.79 -31.88 31.39
C GLN A 173 17.67 -33.40 31.29
N ALA A 174 18.69 -34.11 31.76
CA ALA A 174 18.70 -35.56 31.76
C ALA A 174 17.63 -36.14 32.70
N LEU A 175 16.94 -37.20 32.24
CA LEU A 175 16.00 -37.94 33.07
C LEU A 175 16.75 -39.03 33.85
N ASN A 176 16.76 -38.95 35.17
CA ASN A 176 17.21 -40.06 36.01
C ASN A 176 16.07 -41.08 36.12
N THR A 177 16.14 -42.15 35.33
CA THR A 177 15.18 -43.25 35.35
C THR A 177 15.71 -44.43 36.17
N ASP A 178 14.93 -44.87 37.15
CA ASP A 178 15.13 -46.20 37.77
C ASP A 178 14.80 -47.32 36.77
N SER A 179 15.18 -48.57 37.09
CA SER A 179 14.86 -49.75 36.29
C SER A 179 13.34 -49.93 36.08
N GLY A 180 12.85 -49.46 34.93
CA GLY A 180 11.44 -49.53 34.54
C GLY A 180 11.08 -50.78 33.74
N SER A 181 9.77 -51.00 33.56
CA SER A 181 9.25 -52.03 32.65
C SER A 181 9.58 -51.68 31.18
N ARG A 182 9.62 -52.69 30.28
CA ARG A 182 9.87 -52.46 28.85
C ARG A 182 8.90 -51.44 28.23
N LYS A 183 7.62 -51.47 28.65
CA LYS A 183 6.59 -50.53 28.19
C LYS A 183 6.87 -49.09 28.64
N TYR A 184 7.29 -48.91 29.89
CA TYR A 184 7.70 -47.61 30.43
C TYR A 184 8.90 -47.05 29.65
N ASN A 185 9.93 -47.87 29.40
CA ASN A 185 11.12 -47.43 28.67
C ASN A 185 10.82 -47.03 27.23
N MET A 186 9.92 -47.72 26.54
CA MET A 186 9.46 -47.35 25.19
C MET A 186 8.74 -45.99 25.18
N LEU A 187 7.86 -45.74 26.16
CA LEU A 187 7.17 -44.46 26.29
C LEU A 187 8.12 -43.30 26.62
N VAL A 188 9.10 -43.53 27.51
CA VAL A 188 10.13 -42.53 27.81
C VAL A 188 10.98 -42.24 26.57
N ALA A 189 11.40 -43.26 25.81
CA ALA A 189 12.17 -43.07 24.59
C ALA A 189 11.37 -42.27 23.54
N PHE A 190 10.09 -42.58 23.36
CA PHE A 190 9.20 -41.82 22.48
C PHE A 190 9.07 -40.36 22.93
N TRP A 191 8.88 -40.13 24.24
CA TRP A 191 8.83 -38.79 24.80
C TRP A 191 10.13 -38.02 24.58
N LEU A 192 11.29 -38.63 24.77
CA LEU A 192 12.59 -37.98 24.57
C LEU A 192 12.79 -37.56 23.11
N LEU A 193 12.38 -38.42 22.15
CA LEU A 193 12.41 -38.05 20.73
C LEU A 193 11.46 -36.89 20.43
N PHE A 194 10.24 -36.94 20.95
CA PHE A 194 9.27 -35.84 20.82
C PHE A 194 9.82 -34.53 21.41
N ALA A 195 10.33 -34.56 22.64
CA ALA A 195 10.91 -33.41 23.31
C ALA A 195 12.07 -32.81 22.50
N GLN A 196 12.95 -33.66 21.98
CA GLN A 196 14.07 -33.22 21.13
C GLN A 196 13.59 -32.51 19.87
N VAL A 197 12.59 -33.06 19.18
CA VAL A 197 12.02 -32.44 17.98
C VAL A 197 11.42 -31.07 18.31
N ILE A 198 10.65 -30.96 19.38
CA ILE A 198 10.03 -29.68 19.80
C ILE A 198 11.09 -28.63 20.13
N VAL A 199 12.13 -28.98 20.91
CA VAL A 199 13.21 -28.06 21.28
C VAL A 199 13.99 -27.60 20.04
N LEU A 200 14.26 -28.51 19.10
CA LEU A 200 14.94 -28.16 17.85
C LEU A 200 14.08 -27.25 16.96
N SER A 201 12.78 -27.52 16.84
CA SER A 201 11.86 -26.65 16.10
C SER A 201 11.78 -25.26 16.73
N TYR A 202 11.60 -25.18 18.05
CA TYR A 202 11.54 -23.92 18.78
C TYR A 202 12.83 -23.09 18.59
N SER A 203 14.00 -23.71 18.79
CA SER A 203 15.28 -23.03 18.69
C SER A 203 15.59 -22.58 17.25
N SER A 204 15.21 -23.38 16.25
CA SER A 204 15.35 -23.03 14.83
C SER A 204 14.46 -21.84 14.43
N THR A 205 13.19 -21.85 14.82
CA THR A 205 12.26 -20.75 14.52
C THR A 205 12.63 -19.48 15.27
N LEU A 206 13.03 -19.59 16.55
CA LEU A 206 13.54 -18.46 17.31
C LEU A 206 14.79 -17.86 16.65
N LEU A 207 15.74 -18.70 16.22
CA LEU A 207 16.92 -18.26 15.49
C LEU A 207 16.55 -17.52 14.19
N SER A 208 15.57 -18.03 13.43
CA SER A 208 15.07 -17.36 12.23
C SER A 208 14.52 -15.96 12.54
N PHE A 209 13.77 -15.79 13.63
CA PHE A 209 13.24 -14.49 14.05
C PHE A 209 14.32 -13.54 14.57
N LEU A 210 15.42 -14.05 15.13
CA LEU A 210 16.56 -13.23 15.55
C LEU A 210 17.40 -12.78 14.35
N ILE A 211 17.54 -13.62 13.33
CA ILE A 211 18.22 -13.26 12.07
C ILE A 211 17.39 -12.26 11.28
N GLN A 212 16.08 -12.51 11.15
CA GLN A 212 15.14 -11.61 10.48
C GLN A 212 14.05 -11.17 11.45
N PRO A 213 14.18 -9.98 12.07
CA PRO A 213 13.19 -9.51 13.02
C PRO A 213 11.83 -9.32 12.35
N LEU A 214 10.78 -9.76 13.05
CA LEU A 214 9.40 -9.57 12.62
C LEU A 214 9.11 -8.08 12.51
N LYS A 215 8.57 -7.65 11.36
CA LYS A 215 8.12 -6.28 11.14
C LYS A 215 6.68 -6.11 11.62
N GLU A 216 6.32 -4.88 12.01
CA GLU A 216 4.93 -4.56 12.29
C GLU A 216 4.08 -4.73 11.02
N ALA A 217 2.81 -5.12 11.20
CA ALA A 217 1.90 -5.32 10.08
C ALA A 217 1.66 -3.96 9.38
N PRO A 218 2.01 -3.82 8.09
CA PRO A 218 1.79 -2.57 7.36
C PRO A 218 0.30 -2.33 7.13
N ILE A 219 -0.08 -1.06 7.00
CA ILE A 219 -1.40 -0.66 6.49
C ILE A 219 -1.44 -0.97 4.99
N ARG A 220 -2.38 -1.84 4.57
CA ARG A 220 -2.39 -2.35 3.19
C ARG A 220 -3.46 -1.74 2.30
N ASN A 221 -4.52 -1.20 2.90
CA ASN A 221 -5.68 -0.70 2.16
C ASN A 221 -6.20 0.62 2.75
N PHE A 222 -6.99 1.34 1.95
CA PHE A 222 -7.56 2.63 2.35
C PHE A 222 -8.56 2.52 3.51
N ASN A 223 -9.19 1.36 3.71
CA ASN A 223 -10.08 1.13 4.85
C ASN A 223 -9.30 1.06 6.17
N GLU A 224 -8.20 0.32 6.20
CA GLU A 224 -7.24 0.31 7.31
C GLU A 224 -6.63 1.68 7.53
N LEU A 225 -6.25 2.39 6.46
CA LEU A 225 -5.73 3.76 6.53
C LEU A 225 -6.77 4.70 7.17
N SER A 226 -8.02 4.65 6.72
CA SER A 226 -9.11 5.46 7.27
C SER A 226 -9.31 5.21 8.77
N ARG A 227 -9.30 3.94 9.21
CA ARG A 227 -9.37 3.59 10.64
C ARG A 227 -8.14 4.06 11.41
N ALA A 228 -6.95 3.96 10.83
CA ALA A 228 -5.70 4.35 11.45
C ALA A 228 -5.61 5.87 11.64
N VAL A 229 -6.05 6.64 10.64
CA VAL A 229 -6.17 8.11 10.70
C VAL A 229 -7.23 8.54 11.72
N GLN A 230 -8.38 7.85 11.78
CA GLN A 230 -9.41 8.11 12.79
C GLN A 230 -8.94 7.89 14.23
N ARG A 231 -8.01 6.95 14.44
CA ARG A 231 -7.37 6.73 15.76
C ARG A 231 -6.41 7.87 16.13
N GLY A 232 -6.07 8.78 15.21
CA GLY A 232 -5.25 9.96 15.46
C GLY A 232 -3.74 9.74 15.36
N ASN A 233 -3.28 8.53 15.07
CA ASN A 233 -1.85 8.20 15.08
C ASN A 233 -1.14 8.46 13.74
N TYR A 234 -1.91 8.76 12.68
CA TYR A 234 -1.40 8.79 11.31
C TYR A 234 -1.89 10.02 10.55
N GLN A 235 -0.99 10.62 9.79
CA GLN A 235 -1.27 11.72 8.88
C GLN A 235 -1.40 11.17 7.45
N ALA A 236 -2.49 11.50 6.75
CA ALA A 236 -2.67 11.12 5.36
C ALA A 236 -2.83 12.35 4.47
N ASN A 237 -1.90 12.54 3.53
CA ASN A 237 -1.89 13.69 2.64
C ASN A 237 -2.36 13.30 1.25
N PHE A 238 -3.26 14.11 0.70
CA PHE A 238 -3.86 13.90 -0.61
C PHE A 238 -3.68 15.16 -1.46
N THR A 239 -3.62 15.00 -2.77
CA THR A 239 -3.73 16.15 -3.68
C THR A 239 -5.15 16.70 -3.67
N ASN A 240 -5.32 17.97 -4.07
CA ASN A 240 -6.66 18.56 -4.19
C ASN A 240 -7.58 17.76 -5.12
N PHE A 241 -7.01 17.22 -6.21
CA PHE A 241 -7.73 16.36 -7.14
C PHE A 241 -8.20 15.07 -6.44
N SER A 242 -7.32 14.34 -5.77
CA SER A 242 -7.70 13.11 -5.07
C SER A 242 -8.66 13.35 -3.90
N LEU A 243 -8.54 14.50 -3.22
CA LEU A 243 -9.41 14.85 -2.10
C LEU A 243 -10.86 15.06 -2.54
N SER A 244 -11.11 15.64 -3.72
CA SER A 244 -12.48 15.80 -4.22
C SER A 244 -13.16 14.45 -4.46
N PHE A 245 -12.43 13.43 -4.94
CA PHE A 245 -12.97 12.07 -5.07
C PHE A 245 -13.32 11.44 -3.72
N LEU A 246 -12.52 11.69 -2.68
CA LEU A 246 -12.83 11.19 -1.34
C LEU A 246 -14.12 11.81 -0.79
N LEU A 247 -14.30 13.12 -0.97
CA LEU A 247 -15.46 13.86 -0.47
C LEU A 247 -16.74 13.55 -1.23
N ASN A 248 -16.63 13.21 -2.52
CA ASN A 248 -17.77 12.83 -3.36
C ASN A 248 -18.04 11.31 -3.37
N SER A 249 -17.29 10.52 -2.60
CA SER A 249 -17.43 9.06 -2.59
C SER A 249 -18.66 8.60 -1.81
N ASN A 250 -19.36 7.59 -2.34
CA ASN A 250 -20.44 6.88 -1.64
C ASN A 250 -19.94 5.91 -0.55
N LEU A 251 -18.62 5.71 -0.42
CA LEU A 251 -18.04 4.79 0.55
C LEU A 251 -17.71 5.52 1.86
N ASP A 252 -18.29 5.05 2.97
CA ASP A 252 -18.14 5.66 4.30
C ASP A 252 -16.70 5.91 4.72
N HIS A 253 -15.80 4.96 4.45
CA HIS A 253 -14.40 5.06 4.86
C HIS A 253 -13.65 6.14 4.07
N PHE A 254 -13.99 6.36 2.80
CA PHE A 254 -13.42 7.45 1.99
C PHE A 254 -14.00 8.80 2.39
N LEU A 255 -15.32 8.89 2.60
CA LEU A 255 -15.95 10.13 3.05
C LEU A 255 -15.38 10.59 4.40
N LYS A 256 -15.25 9.66 5.36
CA LYS A 256 -14.67 9.95 6.68
C LYS A 256 -13.20 10.38 6.56
N LEU A 257 -12.43 9.67 5.73
CA LEU A 257 -11.03 10.02 5.48
C LEU A 257 -10.91 11.42 4.86
N GLY A 258 -11.69 11.71 3.80
CA GLY A 258 -11.70 13.00 3.13
C GLY A 258 -12.08 14.16 4.06
N LYS A 259 -13.07 13.96 4.94
CA LYS A 259 -13.44 14.97 5.95
C LYS A 259 -12.29 15.28 6.91
N ILE A 260 -11.57 14.27 7.39
CA ILE A 260 -10.41 14.45 8.30
C ILE A 260 -9.25 15.15 7.58
N VAL A 261 -8.95 14.72 6.35
CA VAL A 261 -7.90 15.32 5.52
C VAL A 261 -8.22 16.80 5.26
N SER A 262 -9.49 17.10 4.94
CA SER A 262 -9.96 18.47 4.72
C SER A 262 -9.96 19.31 5.99
N SER A 263 -10.33 18.76 7.15
CA SER A 263 -10.34 19.51 8.41
C SER A 263 -8.94 19.87 8.88
N ASN A 264 -7.97 19.00 8.62
CA ASN A 264 -6.57 19.18 9.04
C ASN A 264 -5.69 19.84 7.96
N ASN A 265 -6.25 20.23 6.82
CA ASN A 265 -5.52 20.80 5.67
C ASN A 265 -4.32 19.94 5.20
N TRP A 266 -4.49 18.62 5.16
CA TRP A 266 -3.45 17.68 4.70
C TRP A 266 -3.41 17.59 3.17
N ILE A 267 -3.16 18.73 2.53
CA ILE A 267 -3.11 18.86 1.08
C ILE A 267 -1.65 18.80 0.61
N ALA A 268 -1.35 17.83 -0.26
CA ALA A 268 -0.04 17.63 -0.86
C ALA A 268 0.05 18.29 -2.24
N ASN A 269 1.11 19.08 -2.46
CA ASN A 269 1.48 19.60 -3.78
C ASN A 269 2.56 18.70 -4.41
N THR A 270 2.17 17.88 -5.38
CA THR A 270 3.05 16.91 -6.07
C THR A 270 4.25 17.53 -6.76
N SER A 271 4.15 18.79 -7.20
CA SER A 271 5.26 19.52 -7.84
C SER A 271 6.39 19.95 -6.89
N ALA A 272 6.16 19.91 -5.56
CA ALA A 272 7.13 20.33 -4.55
C ALA A 272 7.64 19.19 -3.65
N LEU A 273 7.23 17.94 -3.93
CA LEU A 273 7.51 16.79 -3.06
C LEU A 273 8.83 16.11 -3.44
N SER A 274 9.92 16.53 -2.77
CA SER A 274 11.20 15.82 -2.78
C SER A 274 11.11 14.48 -2.04
N SER A 275 11.86 13.46 -2.48
CA SER A 275 11.87 12.13 -1.85
C SER A 275 12.13 12.16 -0.33
N GLU A 276 12.97 13.08 0.13
CA GLU A 276 13.33 13.26 1.55
C GLU A 276 12.21 13.87 2.40
N THR A 277 11.29 14.65 1.82
CA THR A 277 10.17 15.25 2.56
C THR A 277 8.96 14.32 2.69
N VAL A 278 8.89 13.28 1.86
CA VAL A 278 7.70 12.43 1.66
C VAL A 278 7.60 11.28 2.66
N ILE A 279 8.70 10.78 3.22
CA ILE A 279 8.71 9.52 3.97
C ILE A 279 9.06 9.77 5.44
N LYS A 280 8.10 10.32 6.19
CA LYS A 280 8.17 10.45 7.66
C LYS A 280 7.46 9.28 8.35
N PRO A 281 7.84 8.95 9.60
CA PRO A 281 7.07 7.98 10.38
C PRO A 281 5.63 8.48 10.52
N ASN A 282 4.68 7.54 10.41
CA ASN A 282 3.25 7.78 10.47
C ASN A 282 2.66 8.72 9.41
N PHE A 283 3.42 8.97 8.34
CA PHE A 283 2.98 9.80 7.22
C PHE A 283 2.63 8.93 6.02
N PHE A 284 1.45 9.19 5.45
CA PHE A 284 0.96 8.58 4.24
C PHE A 284 0.81 9.65 3.17
N LEU A 285 1.32 9.40 1.98
CA LEU A 285 1.08 10.23 0.79
C LEU A 285 0.26 9.43 -0.20
N ALA A 286 -0.89 9.95 -0.61
CA ALA A 286 -1.71 9.38 -1.67
C ALA A 286 -1.37 10.00 -3.02
N LEU A 287 -1.08 9.16 -4.01
CA LEU A 287 -0.66 9.57 -5.33
C LEU A 287 -0.96 8.49 -6.38
N ASN A 288 -0.72 8.81 -7.65
CA ASN A 288 -0.76 7.85 -8.73
C ASN A 288 0.25 6.70 -8.48
N LYS A 289 -0.15 5.46 -8.77
CA LYS A 289 0.65 4.24 -8.57
C LYS A 289 1.94 4.20 -9.39
N ASN A 290 1.93 4.71 -10.61
CA ASN A 290 3.13 4.82 -11.44
C ASN A 290 4.12 5.84 -10.84
N LEU A 291 3.61 6.97 -10.36
CA LEU A 291 4.43 7.94 -9.63
C LEU A 291 4.91 7.38 -8.28
N ALA A 292 4.10 6.57 -7.59
CA ALA A 292 4.50 5.91 -6.35
C ALA A 292 5.70 4.96 -6.57
N LYS A 293 5.73 4.27 -7.72
CA LYS A 293 6.86 3.40 -8.09
C LYS A 293 8.16 4.17 -8.31
N SER A 294 8.13 5.42 -8.76
CA SER A 294 9.37 6.18 -8.97
C SER A 294 10.03 6.65 -7.67
N TYR A 295 9.39 6.49 -6.52
CA TYR A 295 9.99 6.76 -5.21
C TYR A 295 10.79 5.57 -4.63
N PHE A 296 10.81 4.42 -5.33
CA PHE A 296 11.52 3.19 -4.93
C PHE A 296 12.45 2.72 -6.05
#